data_AF-A0A059KNK1-F1
#
_entry.id   AF-A0A059KNK1-F1
#
_cell.length_a   1.000
_cell.length_b   1.000
_cell.length_c   1.000
_cell.angle_alpha   90.00
_cell.angle_beta   90.00
_cell.angle_gamma   90.00
#
_symmetry.space_group_name_H-M   'P 1'
#
loop_
_entity.id
_entity.type
_entity.pdbx_description
1 polymer ?
#
loop_
_entity_poly.entity_id
_entity_poly.type
_entity_poly.pdbx_seq_one_letter_code
_entity_poly.pdbx_strand_id
1 'polypeptide(L)'
;MSHRRPKITLIGAGSTVFTRNLLGDILAWPELAEAEIALHDIDVHRLDLSRQVAERLAGLLGARPLITATTDRRRALDGARFVINTIQVGGYRPSTVIDFEIPKKYGLRQTIGDTLGIGGIMRALRTIPVQLAMQRDMDALCAPGALHLNYVNPMAMLTWALNRASTRVPTVGLCHSVQGTAHELARDLDLPADEIDYLCAGINHMAFYLRFEHRGQDLYPRLRQIHAEGRAPDWNRVRYEMLAQLGHFATESSEHFAEYTPWFIKKDRPELLERFNVPLDEYPGRCQVYERAWPHIERELQQPGAADPAALRAELEAAKIHVMPREVRGAAGLIEGLRTVNRSMEYGGTIIHSMVSGQPSVIYGNVPNRQLIDNLPQGCCVEVPCLVDANGVQPTRVGALPVQLAALMRTNVNVQELVVESVFSQRRDHVYHAAMLDPHTAAELDLSQIRAMVDELLAAHGDILPEYLRN
;
A
#
# COMPACT_ATOMS: atom_id res chain seq x y z
N MET A 1 19.16 -18.17 -26.94
CA MET A 1 19.86 -17.15 -26.13
C MET A 1 20.08 -17.77 -24.76
N SER A 2 21.28 -17.68 -24.19
CA SER A 2 21.56 -18.22 -22.84
C SER A 2 20.55 -17.62 -21.86
N HIS A 3 19.66 -18.44 -21.29
CA HIS A 3 18.67 -18.02 -20.31
C HIS A 3 19.39 -17.63 -19.02
N ARG A 4 19.88 -16.39 -18.96
CA ARG A 4 20.44 -15.84 -17.72
C ARG A 4 19.31 -15.74 -16.71
N ARG A 5 19.47 -16.39 -15.56
CA ARG A 5 18.52 -16.36 -14.44
C ARG A 5 18.17 -14.90 -14.12
N PRO A 6 16.88 -14.51 -14.08
CA PRO A 6 16.52 -13.14 -13.71
C PRO A 6 16.92 -12.91 -12.26
N LYS A 7 17.60 -11.77 -12.01
CA LYS A 7 17.88 -11.31 -10.65
C LYS A 7 16.72 -10.46 -10.13
N ILE A 8 16.15 -10.89 -9.03
CA ILE A 8 15.04 -10.26 -8.32
C ILE A 8 15.56 -9.80 -6.95
N THR A 9 15.58 -8.50 -6.74
CA THR A 9 16.06 -7.88 -5.50
C THR A 9 14.89 -7.44 -4.65
N LEU A 10 14.88 -7.80 -3.37
CA LEU A 10 13.90 -7.37 -2.39
C LEU A 10 14.57 -6.39 -1.42
N ILE A 11 14.19 -5.11 -1.50
CA ILE A 11 14.64 -4.04 -0.60
C ILE A 11 13.63 -3.89 0.54
N GLY A 12 14.06 -4.04 1.79
CA GLY A 12 13.17 -4.13 2.95
C GLY A 12 12.74 -5.57 3.23
N ALA A 13 13.60 -6.55 2.90
CA ALA A 13 13.33 -7.97 3.04
C ALA A 13 13.11 -8.42 4.50
N GLY A 14 13.43 -7.58 5.49
CA GLY A 14 13.12 -7.79 6.90
C GLY A 14 11.62 -7.76 7.21
N SER A 15 10.77 -7.35 6.25
CA SER A 15 9.34 -7.65 6.29
C SER A 15 9.10 -9.14 5.98
N THR A 16 9.48 -10.02 6.91
CA THR A 16 9.64 -11.46 6.64
C THR A 16 8.37 -12.15 6.16
N VAL A 17 7.20 -11.80 6.73
CA VAL A 17 5.91 -12.38 6.29
C VAL A 17 5.60 -11.98 4.86
N PHE A 18 5.80 -10.70 4.52
CA PHE A 18 5.55 -10.20 3.17
C PHE A 18 6.55 -10.78 2.15
N THR A 19 7.82 -10.83 2.55
CA THR A 19 8.91 -11.47 1.78
C THR A 19 8.61 -12.94 1.50
N ARG A 20 8.17 -13.69 2.51
CA ARG A 20 7.74 -15.10 2.36
C ARG A 20 6.62 -15.23 1.32
N ASN A 21 5.59 -14.40 1.40
CA ASN A 21 4.45 -14.50 0.48
C ASN A 21 4.86 -14.21 -0.96
N LEU A 22 5.61 -13.12 -1.20
CA LEU A 22 6.12 -12.78 -2.52
C LEU A 22 7.04 -13.85 -3.11
N LEU A 23 7.97 -14.39 -2.30
CA LEU A 23 8.83 -15.47 -2.76
C LEU A 23 8.03 -16.75 -3.04
N GLY A 24 6.96 -17.01 -2.29
CA GLY A 24 6.05 -18.12 -2.54
C GLY A 24 5.38 -17.99 -3.91
N ASP A 25 4.90 -16.80 -4.25
CA ASP A 25 4.30 -16.53 -5.55
C ASP A 25 5.30 -16.60 -6.70
N ILE A 26 6.51 -16.07 -6.50
CA ILE A 26 7.57 -16.05 -7.51
C ILE A 26 8.07 -17.47 -7.77
N LEU A 27 8.46 -18.20 -6.73
CA LEU A 27 9.12 -19.50 -6.87
C LEU A 27 8.16 -20.65 -7.18
N ALA A 28 6.84 -20.43 -7.05
CA ALA A 28 5.83 -21.39 -7.49
C ALA A 28 5.75 -21.52 -9.03
N TRP A 29 6.28 -20.55 -9.78
CA TRP A 29 6.35 -20.62 -11.23
C TRP A 29 7.60 -21.40 -11.69
N PRO A 30 7.45 -22.46 -12.50
CA PRO A 30 8.59 -23.23 -13.03
C PRO A 30 9.64 -22.35 -13.74
N GLU A 31 9.20 -21.32 -14.45
CA GLU A 31 10.03 -20.36 -15.19
C GLU A 31 10.92 -19.50 -14.29
N LEU A 32 10.57 -19.39 -13.01
CA LEU A 32 11.26 -18.59 -12.00
C LEU A 32 11.91 -19.45 -10.90
N ALA A 33 11.78 -20.77 -10.96
CA ALA A 33 12.29 -21.70 -9.95
C ALA A 33 13.81 -21.64 -9.77
N GLU A 34 14.56 -21.15 -10.77
CA GLU A 34 16.01 -20.98 -10.72
C GLU A 34 16.47 -19.51 -10.62
N ALA A 35 15.58 -18.55 -10.31
CA ALA A 35 15.91 -17.13 -10.24
C ALA A 35 17.05 -16.82 -9.24
N GLU A 36 17.76 -15.70 -9.44
CA GLU A 36 18.64 -15.13 -8.40
C GLU A 36 17.80 -14.22 -7.50
N ILE A 37 17.77 -14.51 -6.21
CA ILE A 37 17.04 -13.75 -5.20
C ILE A 37 18.06 -13.00 -4.34
N ALA A 38 18.02 -11.67 -4.37
CA ALA A 38 18.86 -10.81 -3.54
C ALA A 38 18.02 -10.13 -2.46
N LEU A 39 18.21 -10.54 -1.21
CA LEU A 39 17.55 -9.96 -0.05
C LEU A 39 18.40 -8.83 0.51
N HIS A 40 17.78 -7.68 0.74
CA HIS A 40 18.40 -6.55 1.39
C HIS A 40 17.52 -5.97 2.49
N ASP A 41 18.12 -5.79 3.66
CA ASP A 41 17.57 -5.02 4.76
C ASP A 41 18.69 -4.38 5.56
N ILE A 42 18.38 -3.33 6.31
CA ILE A 42 19.33 -2.68 7.23
C ILE A 42 19.38 -3.41 8.59
N ASP A 43 18.33 -4.17 8.94
CA ASP A 43 18.26 -4.99 10.14
C ASP A 43 18.82 -6.39 9.85
N VAL A 44 20.00 -6.68 10.41
CA VAL A 44 20.70 -7.96 10.20
C VAL A 44 19.92 -9.16 10.73
N HIS A 45 19.22 -9.00 11.85
CA HIS A 45 18.47 -10.09 12.50
C HIS A 45 17.26 -10.45 11.64
N ARG A 46 16.47 -9.45 11.23
CA ARG A 46 15.32 -9.65 10.35
C ARG A 46 15.73 -10.16 8.97
N LEU A 47 16.86 -9.69 8.44
CA LEU A 47 17.41 -10.15 7.18
C LEU A 47 17.80 -11.63 7.22
N ASP A 48 18.48 -12.07 8.27
CA ASP A 48 18.87 -13.48 8.41
C ASP A 48 17.64 -14.39 8.55
N LEU A 49 16.64 -13.98 9.34
CA LEU A 49 15.36 -14.70 9.42
C LEU A 49 14.71 -14.85 8.04
N SER A 50 14.64 -13.77 7.25
CA SER A 50 14.08 -13.80 5.90
C SER A 50 14.87 -14.70 4.95
N ARG A 51 16.20 -14.73 5.05
CA ARG A 51 17.05 -15.66 4.29
C ARG A 51 16.71 -17.12 4.62
N GLN A 52 16.63 -17.48 5.90
CA GLN A 52 16.29 -18.85 6.33
C GLN A 52 14.89 -19.27 5.87
N VAL A 53 13.92 -18.35 5.92
CA VAL A 53 12.56 -18.59 5.44
C VAL A 53 12.55 -18.78 3.91
N ALA A 54 13.31 -17.97 3.16
CA ALA A 54 13.43 -18.10 1.71
C ALA A 54 14.03 -19.45 1.28
N GLU A 55 15.10 -19.89 1.95
CA GLU A 55 15.76 -21.19 1.67
C GLU A 55 14.81 -22.37 1.93
N ARG A 56 14.08 -22.34 3.05
CA ARG A 56 13.10 -23.37 3.39
C ARG A 56 11.94 -23.40 2.41
N LEU A 57 11.43 -22.22 2.03
CA LEU A 57 10.34 -22.07 1.07
C LEU A 57 10.73 -22.62 -0.30
N ALA A 58 11.94 -22.33 -0.78
CA ALA A 58 12.46 -22.90 -2.01
C ALA A 58 12.48 -24.43 -1.97
N GLY A 59 12.94 -25.02 -0.85
CA GLY A 59 12.93 -26.47 -0.65
C GLY A 59 11.53 -27.09 -0.70
N LEU A 60 10.54 -26.46 -0.05
CA LEU A 60 9.13 -26.90 -0.07
C LEU A 60 8.52 -26.87 -1.46
N LEU A 61 8.89 -25.89 -2.28
CA LEU A 61 8.41 -25.73 -3.66
C LEU A 61 9.21 -26.53 -4.68
N GLY A 62 10.29 -27.22 -4.27
CA GLY A 62 11.21 -27.89 -5.18
C GLY A 62 12.02 -26.95 -6.08
N ALA A 63 12.03 -25.65 -5.77
CA ALA A 63 12.78 -24.62 -6.48
C ALA A 63 14.26 -24.62 -6.09
N ARG A 64 15.13 -24.08 -6.97
CA ARG A 64 16.59 -23.99 -6.78
C ARG A 64 17.13 -22.59 -7.09
N PRO A 65 16.59 -21.53 -6.44
CA PRO A 65 17.09 -20.18 -6.63
C PRO A 65 18.50 -20.01 -6.06
N LEU A 66 19.24 -19.05 -6.59
CA LEU A 66 20.45 -18.55 -5.92
C LEU A 66 20.03 -17.45 -4.94
N ILE A 67 20.09 -17.71 -3.64
CA ILE A 67 19.69 -16.74 -2.60
C ILE A 67 20.95 -16.04 -2.05
N THR A 68 20.91 -14.71 -2.01
CA THR A 68 21.92 -13.86 -1.35
C THR A 68 21.24 -12.92 -0.38
N ALA A 69 21.94 -12.54 0.70
CA ALA A 69 21.46 -11.58 1.69
C ALA A 69 22.58 -10.59 2.02
N THR A 70 22.28 -9.29 2.02
CA THR A 70 23.26 -8.25 2.34
C THR A 70 22.62 -6.98 2.88
N THR A 71 23.32 -6.28 3.77
CA THR A 71 22.97 -4.91 4.21
C THR A 71 23.50 -3.83 3.24
N ASP A 72 24.25 -4.21 2.20
CA ASP A 72 24.72 -3.30 1.15
C ASP A 72 23.70 -3.25 0.01
N ARG A 73 22.93 -2.15 -0.02
CA ARG A 73 21.92 -1.90 -1.06
C ARG A 73 22.49 -1.96 -2.47
N ARG A 74 23.69 -1.42 -2.69
CA ARG A 74 24.29 -1.36 -4.03
C ARG A 74 24.65 -2.75 -4.52
N ARG A 75 25.23 -3.58 -3.65
CA ARG A 75 25.49 -5.00 -3.96
C ARG A 75 24.22 -5.78 -4.28
N ALA A 76 23.13 -5.52 -3.56
CA ALA A 76 21.84 -6.16 -3.82
C ALA A 76 21.24 -5.74 -5.17
N LEU A 77 21.42 -4.47 -5.59
CA LEU A 77 20.87 -3.92 -6.83
C LEU A 77 21.70 -4.23 -8.08
N ASP A 78 22.99 -4.57 -7.94
CA ASP A 78 23.89 -4.84 -9.07
C ASP A 78 23.36 -5.95 -9.98
N GLY A 79 23.06 -5.60 -11.23
CA GLY A 79 22.51 -6.50 -12.24
C GLY A 79 21.03 -6.88 -12.04
N ALA A 80 20.31 -6.28 -11.09
CA ALA A 80 18.91 -6.61 -10.84
C ALA A 80 18.04 -6.32 -12.07
N ARG A 81 17.15 -7.25 -12.43
CA ARG A 81 16.12 -7.05 -13.45
C ARG A 81 14.80 -6.63 -12.84
N PHE A 82 14.53 -7.04 -11.60
CA PHE A 82 13.34 -6.65 -10.87
C PHE A 82 13.76 -6.21 -9.47
N VAL A 83 13.19 -5.11 -8.99
CA VAL A 83 13.41 -4.60 -7.64
C VAL A 83 12.06 -4.47 -6.97
N ILE A 84 11.80 -5.24 -5.92
CA ILE A 84 10.61 -5.13 -5.09
C ILE A 84 10.98 -4.35 -3.82
N ASN A 85 10.24 -3.29 -3.53
CA ASN A 85 10.54 -2.39 -2.42
C ASN A 85 9.40 -2.37 -1.39
N THR A 86 9.75 -2.66 -0.14
CA THR A 86 8.82 -2.84 0.98
C THR A 86 9.33 -2.15 2.25
N ILE A 87 10.19 -1.14 2.13
CA ILE A 87 10.75 -0.42 3.28
C ILE A 87 9.70 0.40 4.02
N GLN A 88 9.97 0.67 5.30
CA GLN A 88 9.26 1.68 6.08
C GLN A 88 10.26 2.64 6.71
N VAL A 89 10.23 3.91 6.31
CA VAL A 89 11.10 4.95 6.87
C VAL A 89 10.50 5.49 8.16
N GLY A 90 11.25 5.44 9.25
CA GLY A 90 10.87 5.97 10.57
C GLY A 90 10.04 5.04 11.46
N GLY A 91 9.53 3.93 10.91
CA GLY A 91 8.82 2.88 11.65
C GLY A 91 7.58 3.34 12.43
N TYR A 92 7.05 2.45 13.27
CA TYR A 92 5.96 2.80 14.21
C TYR A 92 6.43 3.87 15.21
N ARG A 93 7.62 3.67 15.80
CA ARG A 93 8.26 4.64 16.69
C ARG A 93 9.59 5.12 16.08
N PRO A 94 9.83 6.44 16.01
CA PRO A 94 8.96 7.50 16.52
C PRO A 94 7.88 7.95 15.49
N SER A 95 8.05 7.67 14.20
CA SER A 95 7.37 8.45 13.16
C SER A 95 5.86 8.30 13.12
N THR A 96 5.31 7.08 13.11
CA THR A 96 3.84 6.90 13.13
C THR A 96 3.22 7.49 14.39
N VAL A 97 3.88 7.36 15.55
CA VAL A 97 3.40 7.99 16.79
C VAL A 97 3.39 9.51 16.66
N ILE A 98 4.43 10.12 16.10
CA ILE A 98 4.45 11.57 15.83
C ILE A 98 3.30 11.97 14.90
N ASP A 99 3.10 11.22 13.81
CA ASP A 99 2.07 11.49 12.78
C ASP A 99 0.63 11.41 13.34
N PHE A 100 0.42 10.75 14.49
CA PHE A 100 -0.88 10.67 15.17
C PHE A 100 -0.99 11.62 16.36
N GLU A 101 0.01 11.65 17.24
CA GLU A 101 -0.09 12.36 18.51
C GLU A 101 0.00 13.89 18.33
N ILE A 102 0.75 14.39 17.36
CA ILE A 102 0.79 15.84 17.11
C ILE A 102 -0.54 16.34 16.55
N PRO A 103 -1.10 15.81 15.43
CA PRO A 103 -2.40 16.27 14.92
C PRO A 103 -3.51 16.20 15.96
N LYS A 104 -3.49 15.17 16.82
CA LYS A 104 -4.46 14.99 17.91
C LYS A 104 -4.47 16.16 18.90
N LYS A 105 -3.32 16.80 19.19
CA LYS A 105 -3.24 18.00 20.05
C LYS A 105 -4.02 19.19 19.48
N TYR A 106 -4.13 19.27 18.16
CA TYR A 106 -4.87 20.32 17.46
C TYR A 106 -6.35 19.96 17.26
N GLY A 107 -6.76 18.73 17.60
CA GLY A 107 -8.11 18.22 17.42
C GLY A 107 -8.32 17.43 16.13
N LEU A 108 -7.28 17.25 15.30
CA LEU A 108 -7.33 16.45 14.09
C LEU A 108 -7.05 14.98 14.42
N ARG A 109 -8.11 14.17 14.48
CA ARG A 109 -8.03 12.73 14.80
C ARG A 109 -8.03 11.92 13.52
N GLN A 110 -7.21 10.88 13.43
CA GLN A 110 -7.05 10.04 12.23
C GLN A 110 -7.40 8.59 12.52
N THR A 111 -7.60 7.80 11.48
CA THR A 111 -7.79 6.34 11.58
C THR A 111 -6.49 5.63 11.22
N ILE A 112 -5.94 5.92 10.03
CA ILE A 112 -4.79 5.20 9.48
C ILE A 112 -3.58 6.10 9.27
N GLY A 113 -3.74 7.30 8.71
CA GLY A 113 -2.69 8.32 8.65
C GLY A 113 -1.44 7.91 7.84
N ASP A 114 -1.58 6.96 6.92
CA ASP A 114 -0.44 6.28 6.30
C ASP A 114 -0.24 6.60 4.81
N THR A 115 -1.27 7.12 4.13
CA THR A 115 -1.30 7.29 2.66
C THR A 115 -1.73 8.69 2.22
N LEU A 116 -2.94 9.13 2.57
CA LEU A 116 -3.41 10.51 2.38
C LEU A 116 -3.56 11.19 3.75
N GLY A 117 -4.02 12.45 3.78
CA GLY A 117 -4.08 13.21 5.02
C GLY A 117 -2.71 13.70 5.50
N ILE A 118 -2.70 14.37 6.66
CA ILE A 118 -1.48 14.94 7.24
C ILE A 118 -0.41 13.88 7.53
N GLY A 119 -0.80 12.70 8.02
CA GLY A 119 0.13 11.58 8.22
C GLY A 119 0.76 11.10 6.90
N GLY A 120 -0.04 10.99 5.84
CA GLY A 120 0.43 10.68 4.48
C GLY A 120 1.41 11.71 3.93
N ILE A 121 1.13 13.01 4.12
CA ILE A 121 2.04 14.11 3.76
C ILE A 121 3.40 13.93 4.44
N MET A 122 3.41 13.77 5.76
CA MET A 122 4.66 13.67 6.52
C MET A 122 5.43 12.40 6.17
N ARG A 123 4.73 11.28 5.95
CA ARG A 123 5.34 10.03 5.50
C ARG A 123 5.97 10.15 4.12
N ALA A 124 5.34 10.84 3.18
CA ALA A 124 5.93 11.14 1.88
C ALA A 124 7.22 11.94 2.00
N LEU A 125 7.23 13.02 2.80
CA LEU A 125 8.39 13.90 2.96
C LEU A 125 9.62 13.19 3.53
N ARG A 126 9.42 12.18 4.39
CA ARG A 126 10.49 11.32 4.91
C ARG A 126 10.93 10.26 3.89
N THR A 127 10.00 9.74 3.11
CA THR A 127 10.23 8.53 2.29
C THR A 127 10.73 8.85 0.88
N ILE A 128 10.23 9.91 0.24
CA ILE A 128 10.63 10.28 -1.13
C ILE A 128 12.15 10.47 -1.23
N PRO A 129 12.84 11.22 -0.34
CA PRO A 129 14.29 11.41 -0.45
C PRO A 129 15.09 10.10 -0.39
N VAL A 130 14.67 9.16 0.47
CA VAL A 130 15.29 7.83 0.60
C VAL A 130 15.12 7.04 -0.69
N GLN A 131 13.91 7.03 -1.27
CA GLN A 131 13.67 6.31 -2.51
C GLN A 131 14.30 6.98 -3.73
N LEU A 132 14.47 8.30 -3.76
CA LEU A 132 15.23 8.99 -4.80
C LEU A 132 16.72 8.62 -4.76
N ALA A 133 17.30 8.44 -3.57
CA ALA A 133 18.66 7.92 -3.45
C ALA A 133 18.75 6.46 -3.96
N MET A 134 17.77 5.63 -3.62
CA MET A 134 17.65 4.27 -4.16
C MET A 134 17.48 4.27 -5.69
N GLN A 135 16.69 5.18 -6.27
CA GLN A 135 16.51 5.32 -7.72
C GLN A 135 17.83 5.60 -8.42
N ARG A 136 18.71 6.44 -7.86
CA ARG A 136 20.04 6.69 -8.41
C ARG A 136 20.91 5.44 -8.39
N ASP A 137 20.84 4.65 -7.31
CA ASP A 137 21.54 3.36 -7.25
C ASP A 137 20.98 2.38 -8.30
N MET A 138 19.66 2.31 -8.46
CA MET A 138 19.01 1.46 -9.47
C MET A 138 19.40 1.87 -10.89
N ASP A 139 19.37 3.16 -11.21
CA ASP A 139 19.74 3.68 -12.53
C ASP A 139 21.19 3.36 -12.90
N ALA A 140 22.08 3.34 -11.91
CA ALA A 140 23.51 3.05 -12.10
C ALA A 140 23.81 1.54 -12.19
N LEU A 141 23.07 0.69 -11.48
CA LEU A 141 23.47 -0.70 -11.20
C LEU A 141 22.53 -1.75 -11.80
N CYS A 142 21.24 -1.44 -11.95
CA CYS A 142 20.28 -2.41 -12.44
C CYS A 142 20.43 -2.68 -13.94
N ALA A 143 20.07 -3.90 -14.35
CA ALA A 143 20.15 -4.32 -15.74
C ALA A 143 19.33 -3.40 -16.67
N PRO A 144 19.66 -3.32 -17.98
CA PRO A 144 18.78 -2.71 -18.97
C PRO A 144 17.39 -3.33 -18.89
N GLY A 145 16.34 -2.51 -18.98
CA GLY A 145 14.95 -2.92 -18.87
C GLY A 145 14.50 -3.37 -17.48
N ALA A 146 15.27 -3.03 -16.43
CA ALA A 146 14.85 -3.30 -15.06
C ALA A 146 13.56 -2.57 -14.69
N LEU A 147 12.77 -3.17 -13.79
CA LEU A 147 11.50 -2.65 -13.30
C LEU A 147 11.52 -2.55 -11.78
N HIS A 148 11.08 -1.42 -11.25
CA HIS A 148 10.88 -1.22 -9.81
C HIS A 148 9.39 -1.40 -9.45
N LEU A 149 9.12 -2.27 -8.49
CA LEU A 149 7.80 -2.64 -7.97
C LEU A 149 7.68 -2.12 -6.54
N ASN A 150 6.93 -1.03 -6.35
CA ASN A 150 6.85 -0.35 -5.06
C ASN A 150 5.58 -0.73 -4.31
N TYR A 151 5.75 -1.30 -3.11
CA TYR A 151 4.67 -1.57 -2.15
C TYR A 151 4.60 -0.53 -1.01
N VAL A 152 5.50 0.44 -1.02
CA VAL A 152 5.63 1.41 0.07
C VAL A 152 4.58 2.50 -0.10
N ASN A 153 3.89 2.82 1.00
CA ASN A 153 3.03 3.99 1.11
C ASN A 153 3.82 5.25 1.53
N PRO A 154 3.40 6.45 1.11
CA PRO A 154 2.17 6.75 0.35
C PRO A 154 2.33 6.58 -1.17
N MET A 155 1.71 5.54 -1.73
CA MET A 155 2.09 4.98 -3.03
C MET A 155 2.03 5.97 -4.19
N ALA A 156 0.96 6.78 -4.26
CA ALA A 156 0.77 7.74 -5.33
C ALA A 156 1.88 8.80 -5.36
N MET A 157 2.22 9.40 -4.21
CA MET A 157 3.26 10.42 -4.10
C MET A 157 4.65 9.84 -4.39
N LEU A 158 4.95 8.65 -3.87
CA LEU A 158 6.23 7.98 -4.10
C LEU A 158 6.42 7.60 -5.58
N THR A 159 5.40 6.98 -6.16
CA THR A 159 5.44 6.53 -7.56
C THR A 159 5.50 7.72 -8.53
N TRP A 160 4.79 8.81 -8.22
CA TRP A 160 4.89 10.05 -8.99
C TRP A 160 6.31 10.62 -8.93
N ALA A 161 6.87 10.79 -7.73
CA ALA A 161 8.21 11.35 -7.57
C ALA A 161 9.28 10.51 -8.28
N LEU A 162 9.23 9.18 -8.16
CA LEU A 162 10.20 8.28 -8.78
C LEU A 162 10.13 8.31 -10.31
N ASN A 163 8.93 8.24 -10.90
CA ASN A 163 8.78 8.29 -12.35
C ASN A 163 9.03 9.69 -12.94
N ARG A 164 8.95 10.76 -12.13
CA ARG A 164 9.45 12.09 -12.51
C ARG A 164 10.97 12.15 -12.51
N ALA A 165 11.62 11.48 -11.55
CA ALA A 165 13.06 11.48 -11.39
C ALA A 165 13.80 10.65 -12.46
N SER A 166 13.23 9.52 -12.88
CA SER A 166 13.89 8.63 -13.85
C SER A 166 12.90 7.84 -14.69
N THR A 167 13.26 7.66 -15.96
CA THR A 167 12.62 6.71 -16.88
C THR A 167 13.50 5.49 -17.18
N ARG A 168 14.71 5.42 -16.59
CA ARG A 168 15.67 4.33 -16.85
C ARG A 168 15.28 3.04 -16.14
N VAL A 169 14.77 3.16 -14.92
CA VAL A 169 14.12 2.07 -14.17
C VAL A 169 12.73 2.59 -13.76
N PRO A 170 11.69 2.37 -14.60
CA PRO A 170 10.34 2.83 -14.29
C PRO A 170 9.81 2.19 -13.01
N THR A 171 8.95 2.90 -12.31
CA THR A 171 8.31 2.41 -11.08
C THR A 171 6.82 2.13 -11.33
N VAL A 172 6.37 0.95 -10.91
CA VAL A 172 4.95 0.61 -10.81
C VAL A 172 4.62 0.42 -9.33
N GLY A 173 3.65 1.18 -8.82
CA GLY A 173 3.15 1.00 -7.46
C GLY A 173 2.10 -0.11 -7.41
N LEU A 174 2.16 -0.97 -6.40
CA LEU A 174 1.29 -2.14 -6.26
C LEU A 174 0.57 -2.12 -4.91
N CYS A 175 -0.76 -2.01 -4.94
CA CYS A 175 -1.63 -2.11 -3.77
C CYS A 175 -2.61 -3.28 -3.94
N HIS A 176 -3.03 -3.89 -2.83
CA HIS A 176 -3.99 -4.99 -2.84
C HIS A 176 -5.47 -4.56 -2.78
N SER A 177 -5.72 -3.25 -2.66
CA SER A 177 -7.04 -2.66 -2.45
C SER A 177 -8.07 -3.06 -3.52
N VAL A 178 -7.67 -3.08 -4.80
CA VAL A 178 -8.58 -3.36 -5.92
C VAL A 178 -9.04 -4.83 -5.92
N GLN A 179 -8.11 -5.78 -5.83
CA GLN A 179 -8.47 -7.20 -5.82
C GLN A 179 -9.08 -7.59 -4.48
N GLY A 180 -8.56 -7.08 -3.36
CA GLY A 180 -9.08 -7.36 -2.02
C GLY A 180 -10.55 -6.97 -1.91
N THR A 181 -10.90 -5.78 -2.36
CA THR A 181 -12.28 -5.30 -2.30
C THR A 181 -13.21 -6.01 -3.27
N ALA A 182 -12.73 -6.45 -4.44
CA ALA A 182 -13.52 -7.29 -5.33
C ALA A 182 -13.91 -8.62 -4.65
N HIS A 183 -12.98 -9.26 -3.92
CA HIS A 183 -13.25 -10.46 -3.13
C HIS A 183 -14.23 -10.19 -1.98
N GLU A 184 -14.10 -9.06 -1.29
CA GLU A 184 -15.03 -8.66 -0.23
C GLU A 184 -16.45 -8.47 -0.77
N LEU A 185 -16.61 -7.77 -1.89
CA LEU A 185 -17.91 -7.56 -2.53
C LEU A 185 -18.50 -8.84 -3.09
N ALA A 186 -17.67 -9.74 -3.64
CA ALA A 186 -18.13 -11.06 -4.08
C ALA A 186 -18.72 -11.85 -2.91
N ARG A 187 -18.05 -11.83 -1.75
CA ARG A 187 -18.56 -12.46 -0.52
C ARG A 187 -19.86 -11.82 -0.05
N ASP A 188 -19.96 -10.49 -0.07
CA ASP A 188 -21.19 -9.79 0.32
C ASP A 188 -22.40 -10.13 -0.60
N LEU A 189 -22.11 -10.57 -1.84
CA LEU A 189 -23.08 -11.00 -2.86
C LEU A 189 -23.27 -12.52 -2.93
N ASP A 190 -22.59 -13.29 -2.09
CA ASP A 190 -22.54 -14.76 -2.13
C ASP A 190 -22.12 -15.31 -3.51
N LEU A 191 -21.10 -14.70 -4.13
CA LEU A 191 -20.55 -15.08 -5.43
C LEU A 191 -19.08 -15.53 -5.35
N PRO A 192 -18.62 -16.42 -6.25
CA PRO A 192 -17.20 -16.73 -6.41
C PRO A 192 -16.44 -15.50 -6.91
N ALA A 193 -15.36 -15.13 -6.21
CA ALA A 193 -14.61 -13.91 -6.51
C ALA A 193 -13.84 -13.95 -7.84
N ASP A 194 -13.44 -15.15 -8.27
CA ASP A 194 -12.78 -15.42 -9.54
C ASP A 194 -13.73 -15.33 -10.75
N GLU A 195 -15.04 -15.29 -10.52
CA GLU A 195 -16.04 -15.07 -11.56
C GLU A 195 -16.44 -13.59 -11.73
N ILE A 196 -15.89 -12.67 -10.92
CA ILE A 196 -16.24 -11.25 -10.98
C ILE A 196 -15.42 -10.53 -12.04
N ASP A 197 -16.11 -9.94 -13.01
CA ASP A 197 -15.52 -9.07 -14.02
C ASP A 197 -15.63 -7.60 -13.59
N TYR A 198 -14.54 -6.86 -13.61
CA TYR A 198 -14.57 -5.45 -13.21
C TYR A 198 -13.61 -4.56 -13.99
N LEU A 199 -13.98 -3.29 -14.08
CA LEU A 199 -13.09 -2.18 -14.47
C LEU A 199 -12.98 -1.24 -13.29
N CYS A 200 -11.76 -1.03 -12.78
CA CYS A 200 -11.48 -0.08 -11.70
C CYS A 200 -10.55 1.04 -12.19
N ALA A 201 -10.77 2.27 -11.73
CA ALA A 201 -9.85 3.36 -12.06
C ALA A 201 -9.91 4.50 -11.02
N GLY A 202 -8.78 5.18 -10.86
CA GLY A 202 -8.69 6.38 -10.04
C GLY A 202 -7.26 6.65 -9.61
N ILE A 203 -7.06 6.87 -8.32
CA ILE A 203 -5.74 7.00 -7.69
C ILE A 203 -5.61 5.95 -6.58
N ASN A 204 -4.38 5.60 -6.19
CA ASN A 204 -4.15 4.69 -5.07
C ASN A 204 -5.00 5.06 -3.85
N HIS A 205 -5.65 4.05 -3.26
CA HIS A 205 -6.53 4.18 -2.08
C HIS A 205 -7.79 5.06 -2.29
N MET A 206 -8.06 5.52 -3.51
CA MET A 206 -9.28 6.23 -3.90
C MET A 206 -9.60 5.95 -5.38
N ALA A 207 -9.63 4.67 -5.75
CA ALA A 207 -10.13 4.21 -7.03
C ALA A 207 -11.57 3.70 -6.87
N PHE A 208 -12.32 3.65 -7.97
CA PHE A 208 -13.71 3.19 -7.98
C PHE A 208 -13.93 2.15 -9.07
N TYR A 209 -14.78 1.17 -8.78
CA TYR A 209 -15.23 0.20 -9.78
C TYR A 209 -16.19 0.87 -10.76
N LEU A 210 -15.75 1.20 -11.96
CA LEU A 210 -16.60 1.77 -13.02
C LEU A 210 -17.54 0.73 -13.64
N ARG A 211 -17.15 -0.54 -13.55
CA ARG A 211 -17.94 -1.71 -13.95
C ARG A 211 -17.70 -2.82 -12.94
N PHE A 212 -18.75 -3.52 -12.53
CA PHE A 212 -18.68 -4.63 -11.59
C PHE A 212 -19.78 -5.64 -11.94
N GLU A 213 -19.39 -6.75 -12.55
CA GLU A 213 -20.28 -7.68 -13.25
C GLU A 213 -20.02 -9.13 -12.85
N HIS A 214 -21.06 -9.97 -12.98
CA HIS A 214 -20.94 -11.43 -12.93
C HIS A 214 -21.64 -12.00 -14.15
N ARG A 215 -20.89 -12.72 -15.01
CA ARG A 215 -21.41 -13.33 -16.25
C ARG A 215 -22.18 -12.31 -17.13
N GLY A 216 -21.64 -11.10 -17.23
CA GLY A 216 -22.20 -9.98 -18.01
C GLY A 216 -23.40 -9.28 -17.36
N GLN A 217 -23.76 -9.60 -16.11
CA GLN A 217 -24.82 -8.90 -15.38
C GLN A 217 -24.24 -7.87 -14.41
N ASP A 218 -24.73 -6.63 -14.48
CA ASP A 218 -24.35 -5.57 -13.54
C ASP A 218 -24.79 -5.91 -12.10
N LEU A 219 -23.85 -5.87 -11.17
CA LEU A 219 -24.05 -6.20 -9.76
C LEU A 219 -24.39 -4.99 -8.90
N TYR A 220 -24.25 -3.77 -9.42
CA TYR A 220 -24.55 -2.56 -8.66
C TYR A 220 -25.97 -2.48 -8.06
N PRO A 221 -27.03 -2.94 -8.74
CA PRO A 221 -28.37 -3.02 -8.15
C PRO A 221 -28.40 -3.86 -6.87
N ARG A 222 -27.67 -4.99 -6.84
CA ARG A 222 -27.60 -5.89 -5.69
C ARG A 222 -26.79 -5.27 -4.54
N LEU A 223 -25.70 -4.58 -4.84
CA LEU A 223 -24.92 -3.84 -3.84
C LEU A 223 -25.73 -2.70 -3.19
N ARG A 224 -26.50 -1.96 -4.00
CA ARG A 224 -27.42 -0.93 -3.48
C ARG A 224 -28.52 -1.52 -2.60
N GLN A 225 -29.01 -2.72 -2.94
CA GLN A 225 -29.99 -3.43 -2.12
C GLN A 225 -29.40 -3.83 -0.75
N ILE A 226 -28.16 -4.32 -0.69
CA ILE A 226 -27.46 -4.61 0.58
C ILE A 226 -27.42 -3.36 1.47
N HIS A 227 -27.10 -2.19 0.92
CA HIS A 227 -27.09 -0.95 1.67
C HIS A 227 -28.50 -0.52 2.13
N ALA A 228 -29.49 -0.54 1.22
CA ALA A 228 -30.86 -0.11 1.51
C ALA A 228 -31.55 -0.97 2.58
N GLU A 229 -31.21 -2.26 2.64
CA GLU A 229 -31.73 -3.20 3.64
C GLU A 229 -30.94 -3.18 4.96
N GLY A 230 -29.92 -2.31 5.09
CA GLY A 230 -29.08 -2.23 6.28
C GLY A 230 -28.19 -3.46 6.51
N ARG A 231 -27.89 -4.22 5.45
CA ARG A 231 -27.08 -5.45 5.49
C ARG A 231 -25.59 -5.21 5.20
N ALA A 232 -25.18 -3.96 4.97
CA ALA A 232 -23.77 -3.62 4.79
C ALA A 232 -22.95 -4.09 6.00
N PRO A 233 -21.82 -4.80 5.81
CA PRO A 233 -20.99 -5.25 6.92
C PRO A 233 -20.56 -4.08 7.83
N ASP A 234 -20.54 -4.31 9.14
CA ASP A 234 -20.28 -3.26 10.14
C ASP A 234 -18.95 -2.53 9.94
N TRP A 235 -17.92 -3.22 9.47
CA TRP A 235 -16.61 -2.67 9.19
C TRP A 235 -16.53 -1.94 7.83
N ASN A 236 -17.64 -1.92 7.06
CA ASN A 236 -17.65 -1.44 5.68
C ASN A 236 -18.68 -0.32 5.40
N ARG A 237 -19.27 0.26 6.45
CA ARG A 237 -20.41 1.18 6.33
C ARG A 237 -20.08 2.46 5.56
N VAL A 238 -18.86 2.99 5.68
CA VAL A 238 -18.43 4.20 4.96
C VAL A 238 -18.46 3.98 3.46
N ARG A 239 -17.85 2.90 2.95
CA ARG A 239 -17.84 2.65 1.51
C ARG A 239 -19.23 2.38 0.93
N TYR A 240 -20.11 1.71 1.67
CA TYR A 240 -21.49 1.52 1.24
C TYR A 240 -22.31 2.83 1.26
N GLU A 241 -22.08 3.73 2.21
CA GLU A 241 -22.61 5.09 2.17
C GLU A 241 -22.11 5.82 0.92
N MET A 242 -20.82 5.72 0.62
CA MET A 242 -20.23 6.34 -0.57
C MET A 242 -20.79 5.78 -1.87
N LEU A 243 -21.07 4.47 -1.93
CA LEU A 243 -21.81 3.85 -3.03
C LEU A 243 -23.18 4.53 -3.21
N ALA A 244 -23.92 4.73 -2.13
CA ALA A 244 -25.24 5.35 -2.19
C ALA A 244 -25.19 6.80 -2.67
N GLN A 245 -24.17 7.56 -2.24
CA GLN A 245 -24.04 8.99 -2.56
C GLN A 245 -23.38 9.27 -3.92
N LEU A 246 -22.38 8.48 -4.33
CA LEU A 246 -21.58 8.71 -5.55
C LEU A 246 -21.90 7.75 -6.69
N GLY A 247 -22.68 6.71 -6.41
CA GLY A 247 -23.11 5.70 -7.38
C GLY A 247 -22.10 4.60 -7.68
N HIS A 248 -20.88 4.69 -7.14
CA HIS A 248 -19.80 3.72 -7.39
C HIS A 248 -19.10 3.33 -6.08
N PHE A 249 -18.64 2.08 -6.01
CA PHE A 249 -17.97 1.56 -4.83
C PHE A 249 -16.47 1.89 -4.86
N ALA A 250 -15.92 2.32 -3.72
CA ALA A 250 -14.50 2.69 -3.59
C ALA A 250 -13.64 1.48 -3.21
N THR A 251 -12.38 1.46 -3.65
CA THR A 251 -11.48 0.31 -3.43
C THR A 251 -10.95 0.21 -2.01
N GLU A 252 -10.66 1.31 -1.31
CA GLU A 252 -9.96 1.23 -0.02
C GLU A 252 -10.91 1.21 1.18
N SER A 253 -10.51 0.48 2.24
CA SER A 253 -11.35 0.16 3.40
C SER A 253 -12.01 1.38 4.06
N SER A 254 -13.10 1.13 4.79
CA SER A 254 -13.92 2.21 5.37
C SER A 254 -13.15 3.10 6.33
N GLU A 255 -12.22 2.54 7.10
CA GLU A 255 -11.38 3.33 8.00
C GLU A 255 -10.46 4.31 7.25
N HIS A 256 -9.82 3.89 6.14
CA HIS A 256 -9.02 4.77 5.30
C HIS A 256 -9.91 5.80 4.58
N PHE A 257 -10.99 5.36 3.94
CA PHE A 257 -11.83 6.28 3.16
C PHE A 257 -12.47 7.37 4.03
N ALA A 258 -12.78 7.05 5.29
CA ALA A 258 -13.32 8.01 6.26
C ALA A 258 -12.36 9.18 6.53
N GLU A 259 -11.04 8.95 6.53
CA GLU A 259 -10.05 10.01 6.77
C GLU A 259 -9.69 10.81 5.50
N TYR A 260 -9.94 10.27 4.31
CA TYR A 260 -9.64 10.96 3.04
C TYR A 260 -10.72 11.95 2.60
N THR A 261 -11.84 11.98 3.33
CA THR A 261 -13.01 12.78 3.01
C THR A 261 -13.47 13.56 4.25
N PRO A 262 -14.07 14.75 4.07
CA PRO A 262 -14.40 15.61 5.20
C PRO A 262 -15.71 15.25 5.90
N TRP A 263 -16.29 14.08 5.65
CA TRP A 263 -17.70 13.80 5.98
C TRP A 263 -17.92 12.93 7.21
N PHE A 264 -16.92 12.15 7.63
CA PHE A 264 -17.14 11.08 8.63
C PHE A 264 -16.50 11.37 9.98
N ILE A 265 -15.32 12.01 9.99
CA ILE A 265 -14.59 12.32 11.21
C ILE A 265 -14.78 13.79 11.50
N LYS A 266 -15.55 14.08 12.55
CA LYS A 266 -15.93 15.42 12.98
C LYS A 266 -15.83 15.55 14.49
N LYS A 267 -15.11 16.56 14.96
CA LYS A 267 -14.98 16.83 16.40
C LYS A 267 -16.34 16.97 17.11
N ASP A 268 -17.26 17.73 16.52
CA ASP A 268 -18.55 18.07 17.13
C ASP A 268 -19.69 17.11 16.74
N ARG A 269 -19.38 16.03 16.02
CA ARG A 269 -20.37 15.03 15.56
C ARG A 269 -19.90 13.59 15.84
N PRO A 270 -19.64 13.22 17.11
CA PRO A 270 -19.14 11.90 17.47
C PRO A 270 -20.09 10.76 17.08
N GLU A 271 -21.40 11.03 16.92
CA GLU A 271 -22.38 10.05 16.48
C GLU A 271 -22.14 9.54 15.06
N LEU A 272 -21.39 10.28 14.23
CA LEU A 272 -20.97 9.80 12.90
C LEU A 272 -19.97 8.65 13.02
N LEU A 273 -19.05 8.70 13.99
CA LEU A 273 -18.09 7.63 14.24
C LEU A 273 -18.81 6.35 14.67
N GLU A 274 -19.83 6.47 15.52
CA GLU A 274 -20.66 5.34 15.95
C GLU A 274 -21.52 4.79 14.80
N ARG A 275 -22.21 5.67 14.06
CA ARG A 275 -23.08 5.28 12.94
C ARG A 275 -22.30 4.53 11.87
N PHE A 276 -21.14 5.04 11.47
CA PHE A 276 -20.33 4.48 10.39
C PHE A 276 -19.24 3.53 10.87
N ASN A 277 -19.14 3.30 12.19
CA ASN A 277 -18.16 2.43 12.82
C ASN A 277 -16.72 2.77 12.38
N VAL A 278 -16.35 4.05 12.50
CA VAL A 278 -15.05 4.58 12.09
C VAL A 278 -14.05 4.47 13.25
N PRO A 279 -13.00 3.63 13.13
CA PRO A 279 -12.06 3.37 14.22
C PRO A 279 -10.93 4.43 14.22
N LEU A 280 -10.99 5.39 15.13
CA LEU A 280 -9.87 6.31 15.36
C LEU A 280 -8.67 5.55 15.93
N ASP A 281 -7.45 6.02 15.65
CA ASP A 281 -6.21 5.39 16.13
C ASP A 281 -6.01 3.92 15.71
N GLU A 282 -6.71 3.48 14.66
CA GLU A 282 -6.68 2.11 14.14
C GLU A 282 -5.26 1.65 13.76
N TYR A 283 -4.48 2.48 13.07
CA TYR A 283 -3.11 2.09 12.65
C TYR A 283 -2.13 1.95 13.83
N PRO A 284 -2.05 2.88 14.80
CA PRO A 284 -1.35 2.64 16.06
C PRO A 284 -1.80 1.36 16.78
N GLY A 285 -3.11 1.08 16.78
CA GLY A 285 -3.67 -0.18 17.30
C GLY A 285 -3.11 -1.40 16.58
N ARG A 286 -3.11 -1.40 15.24
CA ARG A 286 -2.51 -2.46 14.42
C ARG A 286 -1.02 -2.64 14.72
N CYS A 287 -0.26 -1.56 14.87
CA CYS A 287 1.15 -1.65 15.25
C CYS A 287 1.34 -2.33 16.61
N GLN A 288 0.50 -2.02 17.61
CA GLN A 288 0.54 -2.67 18.93
C GLN A 288 0.16 -4.15 18.86
N VAL A 289 -0.82 -4.52 18.03
CA VAL A 289 -1.17 -5.92 17.78
C VAL A 289 0.04 -6.66 17.19
N TYR A 290 0.67 -6.10 16.15
CA TYR A 290 1.83 -6.72 15.51
C TYR A 290 3.05 -6.79 16.43
N GLU A 291 3.31 -5.77 17.25
CA GLU A 291 4.41 -5.76 18.23
C GLU A 291 4.27 -6.92 19.22
N ARG A 292 3.04 -7.23 19.68
CA ARG A 292 2.76 -8.39 20.54
C ARG A 292 2.75 -9.71 19.79
N ALA A 293 2.26 -9.73 18.55
CA ALA A 293 2.22 -10.95 17.74
C ALA A 293 3.61 -11.36 17.23
N TRP A 294 4.54 -10.42 17.07
CA TRP A 294 5.83 -10.66 16.42
C TRP A 294 6.64 -11.80 17.05
N PRO A 295 6.81 -11.90 18.39
CA PRO A 295 7.53 -13.02 18.99
C PRO A 295 6.92 -14.40 18.67
N HIS A 296 5.59 -14.47 18.51
CA HIS A 296 4.91 -15.70 18.12
C HIS A 296 5.09 -16.00 16.62
N ILE A 297 4.96 -14.97 15.78
CA ILE A 297 5.19 -15.06 14.33
C ILE A 297 6.62 -15.51 14.04
N GLU A 298 7.60 -14.88 14.69
CA GLU A 298 9.01 -15.21 14.54
C GLU A 298 9.30 -16.65 14.95
N ARG A 299 8.75 -17.12 16.07
CA ARG A 299 8.88 -18.51 16.50
C ARG A 299 8.29 -19.49 15.48
N GLU A 300 7.12 -19.19 14.92
CA GLU A 300 6.50 -20.01 13.87
C GLU A 300 7.34 -20.03 12.58
N LEU A 301 7.94 -18.90 12.20
CA LEU A 301 8.81 -18.80 11.02
C LEU A 301 10.11 -19.60 11.20
N GLN A 302 10.69 -19.57 12.40
CA GLN A 302 11.89 -20.35 12.74
C GLN A 302 11.56 -21.85 12.81
N GLN A 303 10.45 -22.20 13.45
CA GLN A 303 10.00 -23.58 13.66
C GLN A 303 8.49 -23.70 13.43
N PRO A 304 8.04 -24.09 12.23
CA PRO A 304 6.63 -24.31 11.93
C PRO A 304 5.97 -25.26 12.93
N GLY A 305 4.82 -24.85 13.45
CA GLY A 305 4.09 -25.55 14.52
C GLY A 305 4.49 -25.17 15.94
N ALA A 306 5.45 -24.26 16.14
CA ALA A 306 5.93 -23.87 17.48
C ALA A 306 5.12 -22.74 18.14
N ALA A 307 4.28 -22.02 17.39
CA ALA A 307 3.37 -21.03 17.95
C ALA A 307 1.94 -21.59 18.10
N ASP A 308 1.27 -21.14 19.16
CA ASP A 308 -0.13 -21.45 19.46
C ASP A 308 -1.01 -20.23 19.09
N PRO A 309 -1.80 -20.31 18.00
CA PRO A 309 -2.71 -19.24 17.59
C PRO A 309 -3.75 -18.89 18.65
N ALA A 310 -4.22 -19.87 19.44
CA ALA A 310 -5.23 -19.65 20.46
C ALA A 310 -4.65 -18.89 21.65
N ALA A 311 -3.41 -19.21 22.05
CA ALA A 311 -2.70 -18.47 23.08
C ALA A 311 -2.45 -17.01 22.65
N LEU A 312 -1.99 -16.78 21.41
CA LEU A 312 -1.80 -15.42 20.89
C LEU A 312 -3.12 -14.64 20.87
N ARG A 313 -4.22 -15.27 20.43
CA ARG A 313 -5.53 -14.62 20.43
C ARG A 313 -5.96 -14.21 21.85
N ALA A 314 -5.83 -15.09 22.83
CA ALA A 314 -6.17 -14.79 24.22
C ALA A 314 -5.29 -13.66 24.79
N GLU A 315 -4.00 -13.63 24.45
CA GLU A 315 -3.08 -12.55 24.83
C GLU A 315 -3.52 -11.20 24.25
N LEU A 316 -3.84 -11.15 22.95
CA LEU A 316 -4.29 -9.93 22.27
C LEU A 316 -5.64 -9.43 22.80
N GLU A 317 -6.59 -10.34 23.06
CA GLU A 317 -7.88 -10.01 23.67
C GLU A 317 -7.70 -9.45 25.10
N ALA A 318 -6.79 -10.03 25.90
CA ALA A 318 -6.47 -9.54 27.24
C ALA A 318 -5.77 -8.17 27.23
N ALA A 319 -5.01 -7.85 26.18
CA ALA A 319 -4.31 -6.58 26.04
C ALA A 319 -5.25 -5.38 25.80
N LYS A 320 -6.51 -5.61 25.39
CA LYS A 320 -7.53 -4.57 25.15
C LYS A 320 -7.03 -3.43 24.26
N ILE A 321 -6.26 -3.76 23.22
CA ILE A 321 -5.75 -2.80 22.26
C ILE A 321 -6.94 -2.15 21.53
N HIS A 322 -6.91 -0.83 21.40
CA HIS A 322 -7.90 -0.12 20.61
C HIS A 322 -7.66 -0.35 19.12
N VAL A 323 -8.41 -1.27 18.54
CA VAL A 323 -8.34 -1.67 17.13
C VAL A 323 -9.62 -2.41 16.76
N MET A 324 -9.95 -2.47 15.47
CA MET A 324 -11.05 -3.28 14.98
C MET A 324 -10.87 -4.77 15.37
N PRO A 325 -11.93 -5.45 15.86
CA PRO A 325 -11.82 -6.85 16.31
C PRO A 325 -11.30 -7.84 15.26
N ARG A 326 -11.43 -7.50 13.96
CA ARG A 326 -10.91 -8.32 12.88
C ARG A 326 -9.37 -8.34 12.84
N GLU A 327 -8.70 -7.28 13.29
CA GLU A 327 -7.23 -7.21 13.27
C GLU A 327 -6.63 -8.17 14.29
N VAL A 328 -7.27 -8.32 15.47
CA VAL A 328 -6.90 -9.34 16.47
C VAL A 328 -7.08 -10.75 15.91
N ARG A 329 -8.22 -11.02 15.26
CA ARG A 329 -8.46 -12.31 14.60
C ARG A 329 -7.47 -12.58 13.47
N GLY A 330 -7.15 -11.57 12.68
CA GLY A 330 -6.21 -11.64 11.56
C GLY A 330 -4.79 -11.98 12.02
N ALA A 331 -4.31 -11.35 13.10
CA ALA A 331 -3.00 -11.63 13.66
C ALA A 331 -2.86 -13.08 14.16
N ALA A 332 -3.91 -13.64 14.78
CA ALA A 332 -3.92 -15.05 15.18
C ALA A 332 -3.99 -15.99 13.96
N GLY A 333 -4.88 -15.71 13.01
CA GLY A 333 -5.01 -16.48 11.77
C GLY A 333 -3.75 -16.46 10.89
N LEU A 334 -2.93 -15.43 11.01
CA LEU A 334 -1.63 -15.35 10.32
C LEU A 334 -0.73 -16.53 10.70
N ILE A 335 -0.67 -16.93 11.97
CA ILE A 335 0.14 -18.07 12.43
C ILE A 335 -0.29 -19.36 11.71
N GLU A 336 -1.58 -19.60 11.58
CA GLU A 336 -2.11 -20.75 10.86
C GLU A 336 -1.75 -20.70 9.37
N GLY A 337 -1.87 -19.51 8.76
CA GLY A 337 -1.50 -19.26 7.37
C GLY A 337 -0.01 -19.44 7.07
N LEU A 338 0.87 -19.36 8.08
CA LEU A 338 2.30 -19.61 7.92
C LEU A 338 2.65 -21.08 7.71
N ARG A 339 1.75 -22.01 8.06
CA ARG A 339 1.97 -23.46 7.96
C ARG A 339 1.82 -24.01 6.55
N THR A 340 1.15 -23.28 5.66
CA THR A 340 0.93 -23.68 4.28
C THR A 340 1.44 -22.62 3.32
N VAL A 341 1.90 -23.05 2.15
CA VAL A 341 2.32 -22.15 1.07
C VAL A 341 1.15 -22.07 0.10
N ASN A 342 0.39 -20.99 0.18
CA ASN A 342 -0.66 -20.66 -0.77
C ASN A 342 -0.20 -19.48 -1.62
N ARG A 343 -0.64 -19.42 -2.87
CA ARG A 343 -0.45 -18.23 -3.68
C ARG A 343 -1.16 -17.06 -3.01
N SER A 344 -0.46 -15.95 -2.89
CA SER A 344 -1.02 -14.70 -2.40
C SER A 344 -1.75 -13.98 -3.55
N MET A 345 -2.41 -12.87 -3.21
CA MET A 345 -3.07 -12.00 -4.19
C MET A 345 -2.17 -10.84 -4.63
N GLU A 346 -0.86 -10.91 -4.34
CA GLU A 346 0.09 -9.86 -4.66
C GLU A 346 0.51 -9.90 -6.14
N TYR A 347 0.48 -8.75 -6.80
CA TYR A 347 0.77 -8.66 -8.23
C TYR A 347 2.25 -8.79 -8.59
N GLY A 348 3.19 -8.60 -7.65
CA GLY A 348 4.62 -8.60 -7.93
C GLY A 348 5.11 -9.88 -8.60
N GLY A 349 4.72 -11.05 -8.08
CA GLY A 349 5.07 -12.35 -8.69
C GLY A 349 4.44 -12.53 -10.08
N THR A 350 3.18 -12.12 -10.25
CA THR A 350 2.46 -12.18 -11.53
C THR A 350 3.14 -11.30 -12.60
N ILE A 351 3.55 -10.08 -12.25
CA ILE A 351 4.24 -9.16 -13.17
C ILE A 351 5.58 -9.75 -13.62
N ILE A 352 6.38 -10.23 -12.66
CA ILE A 352 7.69 -10.83 -12.95
C ILE A 352 7.51 -12.05 -13.86
N HIS A 353 6.56 -12.92 -13.54
CA HIS A 353 6.25 -14.09 -14.35
C HIS A 353 5.87 -13.71 -15.77
N SER A 354 4.88 -12.83 -15.96
CA SER A 354 4.43 -12.39 -17.30
C SER A 354 5.55 -11.77 -18.13
N MET A 355 6.44 -10.99 -17.52
CA MET A 355 7.58 -10.40 -18.22
C MET A 355 8.68 -11.41 -18.57
N VAL A 356 8.82 -12.49 -17.81
CA VAL A 356 9.83 -13.54 -18.06
C VAL A 356 9.33 -14.61 -19.02
N SER A 357 8.08 -15.08 -18.85
CA SER A 357 7.49 -16.14 -19.67
C SER A 357 6.80 -15.62 -20.93
N GLY A 358 6.43 -14.34 -20.96
CA GLY A 358 5.61 -13.75 -22.02
C GLY A 358 4.12 -14.11 -21.92
N GLN A 359 3.70 -14.89 -20.91
CA GLN A 359 2.29 -15.18 -20.68
C GLN A 359 1.57 -13.92 -20.19
N PRO A 360 0.54 -13.43 -20.91
CA PRO A 360 -0.10 -12.18 -20.57
C PRO A 360 -0.90 -12.28 -19.26
N SER A 361 -0.90 -11.21 -18.48
CA SER A 361 -1.77 -11.03 -17.31
C SER A 361 -2.32 -9.61 -17.25
N VAL A 362 -3.40 -9.42 -16.47
CA VAL A 362 -3.95 -8.10 -16.16
C VAL A 362 -3.77 -7.85 -14.67
N ILE A 363 -3.21 -6.68 -14.36
CA ILE A 363 -3.05 -6.18 -12.99
C ILE A 363 -3.62 -4.77 -12.90
N TYR A 364 -3.88 -4.29 -11.68
CA TYR A 364 -4.14 -2.87 -11.43
C TYR A 364 -2.88 -2.24 -10.85
N GLY A 365 -2.33 -1.26 -11.57
CA GLY A 365 -1.02 -0.69 -11.29
C GLY A 365 -1.10 0.81 -11.14
N ASN A 366 -0.28 1.34 -10.23
CA ASN A 366 -0.09 2.77 -10.03
C ASN A 366 1.02 3.27 -10.95
N VAL A 367 0.66 4.16 -11.88
CA VAL A 367 1.52 4.62 -12.99
C VAL A 367 1.28 6.09 -13.32
N PRO A 368 2.21 6.78 -14.00
CA PRO A 368 1.99 8.17 -14.43
C PRO A 368 0.81 8.30 -15.40
N ASN A 369 -0.08 9.26 -15.14
CA ASN A 369 -1.19 9.58 -16.01
C ASN A 369 -0.68 10.22 -17.31
N ARG A 370 -0.61 9.44 -18.37
CA ARG A 370 -0.26 9.89 -19.72
C ARG A 370 -1.45 9.61 -20.64
N GLN A 371 -2.48 10.45 -20.51
CA GLN A 371 -3.77 10.33 -21.20
C GLN A 371 -4.53 9.03 -20.86
N LEU A 372 -4.30 8.49 -19.66
CA LEU A 372 -4.97 7.27 -19.18
C LEU A 372 -6.35 7.62 -18.61
N ILE A 373 -6.40 8.68 -17.80
CA ILE A 373 -7.64 9.25 -17.25
C ILE A 373 -7.73 10.71 -17.68
N ASP A 374 -8.75 11.04 -18.48
CA ASP A 374 -8.84 12.30 -19.22
C ASP A 374 -9.03 13.52 -18.32
N ASN A 375 -9.81 13.35 -17.24
CA ASN A 375 -10.24 14.43 -16.35
C ASN A 375 -9.51 14.43 -14.99
N LEU A 376 -8.34 13.80 -14.94
CA LEU A 376 -7.34 13.97 -13.88
C LEU A 376 -6.08 14.66 -14.45
N PRO A 377 -5.29 15.38 -13.64
CA PRO A 377 -4.07 16.04 -14.08
C PRO A 377 -3.11 15.09 -14.80
N GLN A 378 -2.42 15.58 -15.84
CA GLN A 378 -1.40 14.80 -16.53
C GLN A 378 -0.13 14.71 -15.68
N GLY A 379 0.52 13.56 -15.70
CA GLY A 379 1.72 13.27 -14.92
C GLY A 379 1.46 12.81 -13.48
N CYS A 380 0.28 13.04 -12.90
CA CYS A 380 -0.06 12.50 -11.58
C CYS A 380 -0.08 10.97 -11.58
N CYS A 381 0.08 10.34 -10.41
CA CYS A 381 -0.01 8.88 -10.33
C CYS A 381 -1.48 8.43 -10.30
N VAL A 382 -1.86 7.57 -11.24
CA VAL A 382 -3.20 6.97 -11.35
C VAL A 382 -3.13 5.46 -11.21
N GLU A 383 -4.21 4.87 -10.72
CA GLU A 383 -4.40 3.42 -10.61
C GLU A 383 -5.34 2.95 -11.73
N VAL A 384 -4.83 2.15 -12.65
CA VAL A 384 -5.55 1.71 -13.87
C VAL A 384 -5.21 0.26 -14.21
N PRO A 385 -6.04 -0.44 -15.00
CA PRO A 385 -5.68 -1.77 -15.50
C PRO A 385 -4.46 -1.69 -16.42
N CYS A 386 -3.54 -2.62 -16.26
CA CYS A 386 -2.34 -2.75 -17.07
C CYS A 386 -2.25 -4.17 -17.63
N LEU A 387 -2.03 -4.28 -18.94
CA LEU A 387 -1.61 -5.53 -19.57
C LEU A 387 -0.13 -5.74 -19.26
N VAL A 388 0.25 -6.95 -18.86
CA VAL A 388 1.65 -7.31 -18.61
C VAL A 388 2.00 -8.52 -19.46
N ASP A 389 3.06 -8.39 -20.25
CA ASP A 389 3.63 -9.46 -21.08
C ASP A 389 5.16 -9.26 -21.20
N ALA A 390 5.80 -9.92 -22.18
CA ALA A 390 7.24 -9.81 -22.42
C ALA A 390 7.72 -8.38 -22.75
N ASN A 391 6.83 -7.48 -23.20
CA ASN A 391 7.12 -6.07 -23.46
C ASN A 391 7.06 -5.19 -22.20
N GLY A 392 6.66 -5.75 -21.07
CA GLY A 392 6.55 -5.05 -19.79
C GLY A 392 5.11 -4.66 -19.45
N VAL A 393 5.00 -3.71 -18.52
CA VAL A 393 3.71 -3.20 -18.01
C VAL A 393 3.18 -2.14 -18.96
N GLN A 394 1.98 -2.36 -19.49
CA GLN A 394 1.31 -1.53 -20.49
C GLN A 394 -0.03 -1.02 -19.93
N PRO A 395 -0.07 0.21 -19.39
CA PRO A 395 -1.29 0.80 -18.85
C PRO A 395 -2.36 1.00 -19.91
N THR A 396 -3.61 0.70 -19.56
CA THR A 396 -4.75 0.84 -20.48
C THR A 396 -5.45 2.18 -20.25
N ARG A 397 -5.80 2.85 -21.35
CA ARG A 397 -6.61 4.07 -21.29
C ARG A 397 -8.02 3.77 -20.80
N VAL A 398 -8.47 4.49 -19.79
CA VAL A 398 -9.82 4.40 -19.21
C VAL A 398 -10.74 5.48 -19.78
N GLY A 399 -10.21 6.68 -20.05
CA GLY A 399 -10.99 7.84 -20.49
C GLY A 399 -11.45 8.72 -19.32
N ALA A 400 -12.55 9.45 -19.49
CA ALA A 400 -13.07 10.31 -18.44
C ALA A 400 -13.81 9.50 -17.36
N LEU A 401 -13.48 9.75 -16.09
CA LEU A 401 -14.25 9.24 -14.95
C LEU A 401 -15.56 10.03 -14.80
N PRO A 402 -16.59 9.46 -14.13
CA PRO A 402 -17.73 10.24 -13.66
C PRO A 402 -17.29 11.50 -12.89
N VAL A 403 -17.93 12.63 -13.19
CA VAL A 403 -17.45 13.97 -12.78
C VAL A 403 -17.28 14.12 -11.27
N GLN A 404 -18.18 13.53 -10.48
CA GLN A 404 -18.14 13.56 -9.02
C GLN A 404 -16.96 12.75 -8.44
N LEU A 405 -16.59 11.65 -9.09
CA LEU A 405 -15.44 10.84 -8.68
C LEU A 405 -14.13 11.57 -9.01
N ALA A 406 -14.02 12.13 -10.22
CA ALA A 406 -12.88 12.94 -10.60
C ALA A 406 -12.75 14.21 -9.73
N ALA A 407 -13.86 14.83 -9.35
CA ALA A 407 -13.85 15.97 -8.42
C ALA A 407 -13.28 15.58 -7.06
N LEU A 408 -13.73 14.45 -6.49
CA LEU A 408 -13.22 13.94 -5.21
C LEU A 408 -11.74 13.52 -5.27
N MET A 409 -11.33 12.84 -6.35
CA MET A 409 -9.92 12.49 -6.53
C MET A 409 -9.04 13.74 -6.64
N ARG A 410 -9.48 14.77 -7.37
CA ARG A 410 -8.71 16.02 -7.52
C ARG A 410 -8.45 16.71 -6.19
N THR A 411 -9.35 16.66 -5.21
CA THR A 411 -9.07 17.25 -3.89
C THR A 411 -7.86 16.59 -3.22
N ASN A 412 -7.61 15.31 -3.49
CA ASN A 412 -6.47 14.57 -2.97
C ASN A 412 -5.23 14.66 -3.88
N VAL A 413 -5.41 14.65 -5.20
CA VAL A 413 -4.30 14.83 -6.16
C VAL A 413 -3.61 16.18 -5.98
N ASN A 414 -4.37 17.25 -5.68
CA ASN A 414 -3.79 18.57 -5.41
C ASN A 414 -2.79 18.54 -4.24
N VAL A 415 -3.12 17.78 -3.18
CA VAL A 415 -2.24 17.59 -2.01
C VAL A 415 -0.98 16.81 -2.42
N GLN A 416 -1.16 15.72 -3.16
CA GLN A 416 -0.06 14.88 -3.66
C GLN A 416 0.91 15.70 -4.52
N GLU A 417 0.38 16.52 -5.43
CA GLU A 417 1.15 17.39 -6.31
C GLU A 417 2.01 18.37 -5.50
N LEU A 418 1.42 19.04 -4.50
CA LEU A 418 2.14 19.98 -3.65
C LEU A 418 3.27 19.32 -2.85
N VAL A 419 3.07 18.10 -2.36
CA VAL A 419 4.14 17.34 -1.69
C VAL A 419 5.27 16.98 -2.68
N VAL A 420 4.92 16.52 -3.88
CA VAL A 420 5.92 16.23 -4.92
C VAL A 420 6.68 17.51 -5.29
N GLU A 421 5.98 18.61 -5.55
CA GLU A 421 6.62 19.91 -5.85
C GLU A 421 7.48 20.42 -4.69
N SER A 422 7.05 20.26 -3.43
CA SER A 422 7.88 20.59 -2.26
C SER A 422 9.24 19.91 -2.34
N VAL A 423 9.26 18.61 -2.67
CA VAL A 423 10.50 17.84 -2.74
C VAL A 423 11.39 18.27 -3.90
N PHE A 424 10.84 18.47 -5.09
CA PHE A 424 11.63 18.81 -6.27
C PHE A 424 12.08 20.28 -6.31
N SER A 425 11.25 21.19 -5.83
CA SER A 425 11.57 22.63 -5.76
C SER A 425 12.26 23.03 -4.45
N GLN A 426 12.37 22.11 -3.48
CA GLN A 426 12.86 22.35 -2.13
C GLN A 426 12.15 23.52 -1.43
N ARG A 427 10.84 23.64 -1.66
CA ARG A 427 10.01 24.71 -1.10
C ARG A 427 9.14 24.20 0.04
N ARG A 428 9.56 24.52 1.25
CA ARG A 428 8.82 24.22 2.50
C ARG A 428 7.38 24.74 2.48
N ASP A 429 7.12 25.89 1.85
CA ASP A 429 5.78 26.47 1.69
C ASP A 429 4.74 25.47 1.16
N HIS A 430 5.13 24.61 0.22
CA HIS A 430 4.21 23.65 -0.39
C HIS A 430 3.75 22.57 0.60
N VAL A 431 4.49 22.30 1.67
CA VAL A 431 4.02 21.42 2.75
C VAL A 431 2.83 22.06 3.48
N TYR A 432 2.91 23.36 3.78
CA TYR A 432 1.78 24.07 4.39
C TYR A 432 0.59 24.12 3.44
N HIS A 433 0.81 24.44 2.16
CA HIS A 433 -0.25 24.44 1.16
C HIS A 433 -0.92 23.06 1.04
N ALA A 434 -0.15 21.97 1.06
CA ALA A 434 -0.67 20.61 1.03
C ALA A 434 -1.58 20.33 2.24
N ALA A 435 -1.13 20.68 3.45
CA ALA A 435 -1.93 20.51 4.67
C ALA A 435 -3.18 21.41 4.68
N MET A 436 -3.10 22.63 4.14
CA MET A 436 -4.24 23.56 4.03
C MET A 436 -5.31 23.10 3.03
N LEU A 437 -4.93 22.32 2.03
CA LEU A 437 -5.82 21.81 0.98
C LEU A 437 -6.24 20.36 1.21
N ASP A 438 -5.66 19.69 2.20
CA ASP A 438 -6.09 18.36 2.63
C ASP A 438 -7.54 18.41 3.13
N PRO A 439 -8.47 17.63 2.55
CA PRO A 439 -9.90 17.76 2.81
C PRO A 439 -10.27 17.63 4.29
N HIS A 440 -9.67 16.69 5.01
CA HIS A 440 -9.98 16.43 6.41
C HIS A 440 -9.33 17.49 7.32
N THR A 441 -8.06 17.82 7.08
CA THR A 441 -7.36 18.87 7.82
C THR A 441 -8.08 20.21 7.71
N ALA A 442 -8.42 20.64 6.49
CA ALA A 442 -9.11 21.90 6.22
C ALA A 442 -10.54 21.95 6.78
N ALA A 443 -11.15 20.78 7.00
CA ALA A 443 -12.47 20.66 7.58
C ALA A 443 -12.50 20.79 9.11
N GLU A 444 -11.40 20.49 9.80
CA GLU A 444 -11.33 20.49 11.26
C GLU A 444 -10.54 21.68 11.83
N LEU A 445 -9.59 22.24 11.08
CA LEU A 445 -8.63 23.24 11.55
C LEU A 445 -8.66 24.53 10.72
N ASP A 446 -8.41 25.67 11.36
CA ASP A 446 -8.15 26.93 10.67
C ASP A 446 -6.68 27.05 10.19
N LEU A 447 -6.39 28.03 9.33
CA LEU A 447 -5.05 28.22 8.74
C LEU A 447 -3.93 28.44 9.78
N SER A 448 -4.24 29.04 10.93
CA SER A 448 -3.27 29.28 12.00
C SER A 448 -2.94 27.99 12.74
N GLN A 449 -3.96 27.17 13.02
CA GLN A 449 -3.82 25.85 13.63
C GLN A 449 -3.06 24.90 12.71
N ILE A 450 -3.40 24.89 11.41
CA ILE A 450 -2.72 24.05 10.41
C ILE A 450 -1.24 24.42 10.34
N ARG A 451 -0.90 25.71 10.29
CA ARG A 451 0.50 26.15 10.27
C ARG A 451 1.26 25.68 11.51
N ALA A 452 0.70 25.90 12.70
CA ALA A 452 1.32 25.50 13.95
C ALA A 452 1.51 23.97 14.04
N MET A 453 0.50 23.20 13.62
CA MET A 453 0.57 21.74 13.56
C MET A 453 1.68 21.26 12.62
N VAL A 454 1.80 21.85 11.42
CA VAL A 454 2.86 21.51 10.47
C VAL A 454 4.23 21.88 11.03
N ASP A 455 4.38 23.03 11.68
CA ASP A 455 5.63 23.43 12.32
C ASP A 455 6.06 22.43 13.40
N GLU A 456 5.13 22.00 14.25
CA GLU A 456 5.41 21.00 15.29
C GLU A 456 5.74 19.63 14.70
N LEU A 457 5.03 19.20 13.65
CA LEU A 457 5.32 17.96 12.93
C LEU A 457 6.72 17.98 12.30
N LEU A 458 7.08 19.06 11.60
CA LEU A 458 8.40 19.22 10.98
C LEU A 458 9.51 19.19 12.05
N ALA A 459 9.32 19.91 13.16
CA ALA A 459 10.28 19.93 14.27
C ALA A 459 10.43 18.54 14.92
N ALA A 460 9.33 17.82 15.15
CA ALA A 460 9.35 16.52 15.83
C ALA A 460 9.98 15.39 15.00
N HIS A 461 9.84 15.41 13.67
CA HIS A 461 10.52 14.44 12.81
C HIS A 461 12.02 14.74 12.63
N GLY A 462 12.44 15.97 12.87
CA GLY A 462 13.85 16.36 12.95
C GLY A 462 14.68 15.87 11.75
N ASP A 463 15.80 15.21 12.04
CA ASP A 463 16.80 14.79 11.05
C ASP A 463 16.34 13.67 10.11
N ILE A 464 15.16 13.08 10.33
CA ILE A 464 14.56 12.14 9.37
C ILE A 464 14.06 12.90 8.13
N LEU A 465 13.76 14.20 8.27
CA LEU A 465 13.37 15.06 7.17
C LEU A 465 14.59 15.69 6.46
N PRO A 466 14.48 15.96 5.14
CA PRO A 466 15.52 16.67 4.40
C PRO A 466 15.76 18.08 4.95
N GLU A 467 16.98 18.58 4.77
CA GLU A 467 17.44 19.87 5.33
C GLU A 467 16.56 21.08 4.99
N TYR A 468 16.04 21.17 3.77
CA TYR A 468 15.19 22.30 3.34
C TYR A 468 13.87 22.42 4.12
N LEU A 469 13.46 21.37 4.84
CA LEU A 469 12.26 21.36 5.68
C LEU A 469 12.54 21.69 7.15
N ARG A 470 13.80 21.63 7.57
CA ARG A 470 14.23 21.88 8.96
C ARG A 470 14.54 23.35 9.22
N ASN A 471 14.90 24.09 8.16
CA ASN A 471 15.32 25.49 8.22
C ASN A 471 14.18 26.47 7.91
#